data_AF-A0A6C0C5U4-F1
#
_entry.id   AF-A0A6C0C5U4-F1
#
_cell.length_a   1.000
_cell.length_b   1.000
_cell.length_c   1.000
_cell.angle_alpha   90.00
_cell.angle_beta   90.00
_cell.angle_gamma   90.00
#
_symmetry.space_group_name_H-M   'P 1'
#
loop_
_entity.id
_entity.type
_entity.pdbx_description
1 polymer ?
#
loop_
_entity_poly.entity_id
_entity_poly.type
_entity_poly.pdbx_seq_one_letter_code
_entity_poly.pdbx_strand_id
1 'polypeptide(L)'
;MKKIGDNNDLKVLCERYKNTRFHISSDPIRKLRNVKQKKIIWFPNGLWFGIGCAWLDFMINELEKDPCYYIYQVIANNEMKKIKSMEEMTKFDDEIIDGHKVQKDEWKIDWKTVAKKYDGIEIDVTKDKFYEDSNYYSQNQWFWTWDIPSGAIWKFNDVIIRLIFQKKDNIWYQVNDVIPYVRYQFTKK
;
A
#
# COMPACT_ATOMS: atom_id res chain seq x y z
N MET A 1 4.27 11.67 24.23
CA MET A 1 3.64 10.44 23.71
C MET A 1 2.51 10.04 24.64
N LYS A 2 1.33 9.70 24.13
CA LYS A 2 0.19 9.23 24.95
C LYS A 2 0.12 7.70 24.89
N LYS A 3 0.11 7.02 26.05
CA LYS A 3 -0.12 5.57 26.10
C LYS A 3 -1.54 5.26 25.60
N ILE A 4 -1.66 4.31 24.69
CA ILE A 4 -2.94 3.88 24.12
C ILE A 4 -3.35 2.56 24.76
N GLY A 5 -2.46 1.57 24.77
CA GLY A 5 -2.73 0.25 25.34
C GLY A 5 -2.25 -0.86 24.40
N ASP A 6 -3.07 -1.89 24.20
CA ASP A 6 -2.75 -3.06 23.38
C ASP A 6 -3.36 -2.99 21.96
N ASN A 7 -3.36 -4.11 21.23
CA ASN A 7 -3.88 -4.17 19.86
C ASN A 7 -5.41 -3.95 19.77
N ASN A 8 -6.17 -4.22 20.83
CA ASN A 8 -7.61 -3.94 20.87
C ASN A 8 -7.88 -2.44 20.93
N ASP A 9 -7.01 -1.68 21.60
CA ASP A 9 -7.11 -0.22 21.66
C ASP A 9 -6.78 0.46 20.31
N LEU A 10 -6.01 -0.21 19.44
CA LEU A 10 -5.81 0.24 18.05
C LEU A 10 -7.09 0.13 17.22
N LYS A 11 -7.93 -0.89 17.43
CA LYS A 11 -9.21 -1.04 16.71
C LYS A 11 -10.17 0.12 16.99
N VAL A 12 -10.16 0.68 18.19
CA VAL A 12 -10.99 1.86 18.52
C VAL A 12 -10.54 3.11 17.74
N LEU A 13 -9.26 3.18 17.38
CA LEU A 13 -8.72 4.31 16.61
C LEU A 13 -9.03 4.20 15.13
N CYS A 14 -9.36 3.00 14.64
CA CYS A 14 -9.69 2.78 13.24
C CYS A 14 -10.81 3.67 12.73
N GLU A 15 -11.87 3.86 13.50
CA GLU A 15 -12.98 4.75 13.14
C GLU A 15 -12.52 6.19 12.91
N ARG A 16 -11.56 6.67 13.71
CA ARG A 16 -11.00 8.01 13.57
C ARG A 16 -10.17 8.17 12.29
N TYR A 17 -9.60 7.09 11.79
CA TYR A 17 -8.66 7.11 10.68
C TYR A 17 -9.12 6.32 9.45
N LYS A 18 -10.40 5.98 9.35
CA LYS A 18 -10.96 5.17 8.24
C LYS A 18 -10.66 5.67 6.84
N ASN A 19 -10.41 6.98 6.67
CA ASN A 19 -10.06 7.60 5.39
C ASN A 19 -8.55 7.87 5.24
N THR A 20 -7.71 7.23 6.06
CA THR A 20 -6.27 7.44 6.10
C THR A 20 -5.53 6.30 5.40
N ARG A 21 -4.41 6.62 4.75
CA ARG A 21 -3.46 5.62 4.27
C ARG A 21 -2.45 5.32 5.36
N PHE A 22 -2.20 4.05 5.63
CA PHE A 22 -1.24 3.64 6.66
C PHE A 22 -0.07 2.89 6.09
N HIS A 23 1.13 3.18 6.56
CA HIS A 23 2.29 2.32 6.39
C HIS A 23 2.72 1.74 7.73
N ILE A 24 3.00 0.44 7.75
CA ILE A 24 3.41 -0.28 8.95
C ILE A 24 4.82 -0.82 8.75
N SER A 25 5.69 -0.64 9.75
CA SER A 25 7.08 -1.06 9.67
C SER A 25 7.60 -1.60 10.99
N SER A 26 8.57 -2.52 10.90
CA SER A 26 9.38 -2.99 12.02
C SER A 26 10.42 -1.98 12.45
N ASP A 27 10.87 -1.14 11.51
CA ASP A 27 11.95 -0.20 11.70
C ASP A 27 11.44 1.23 11.49
N PRO A 28 12.00 2.22 12.19
CA PRO A 28 11.57 3.59 11.97
C PRO A 28 11.91 4.01 10.54
N ILE A 29 10.94 4.53 9.79
CA ILE A 29 11.19 5.20 8.52
C ILE A 29 12.04 6.41 8.82
N ARG A 30 13.31 6.27 8.47
CA ARG A 30 14.23 7.38 8.52
C ARG A 30 14.21 8.17 7.24
N LYS A 31 13.77 7.62 6.10
CA LYS A 31 14.26 8.02 4.77
C LYS A 31 13.39 7.40 3.64
N LEU A 32 13.05 8.14 2.57
CA LEU A 32 12.29 7.75 1.35
C LEU A 32 12.99 8.19 0.05
N ARG A 33 12.97 7.38 -1.01
CA ARG A 33 13.46 7.77 -2.34
C ARG A 33 12.65 7.13 -3.44
N ASN A 34 12.63 7.81 -4.58
CA ASN A 34 12.01 7.30 -5.79
C ASN A 34 12.59 5.93 -6.13
N VAL A 35 11.71 4.96 -6.36
CA VAL A 35 12.04 3.58 -6.65
C VAL A 35 11.78 3.32 -8.13
N LYS A 36 12.74 2.67 -8.79
CA LYS A 36 12.58 2.25 -10.18
C LYS A 36 11.68 1.02 -10.24
N GLN A 37 10.70 1.05 -11.13
CA GLN A 37 9.88 -0.12 -11.43
C GLN A 37 10.56 -1.09 -12.40
N LYS A 38 10.13 -2.36 -12.34
CA LYS A 38 10.54 -3.40 -13.29
C LYS A 38 9.41 -3.66 -14.28
N LYS A 39 9.77 -4.26 -15.42
CA LYS A 39 8.88 -4.39 -16.58
C LYS A 39 7.89 -5.56 -16.49
N ILE A 40 8.19 -6.62 -15.78
CA ILE A 40 7.33 -7.82 -15.77
C ILE A 40 7.46 -8.43 -14.37
N ILE A 41 6.69 -7.88 -13.43
CA ILE A 41 6.61 -8.37 -12.05
C ILE A 41 5.17 -8.30 -11.53
N TRP A 42 4.89 -9.13 -10.55
CA TRP A 42 3.59 -9.25 -9.88
C TRP A 42 3.15 -7.94 -9.21
N PHE A 43 4.09 -7.29 -8.52
CA PHE A 43 3.80 -6.16 -7.65
C PHE A 43 4.75 -5.00 -7.90
N PRO A 44 4.29 -3.74 -7.78
CA PRO A 44 5.19 -2.60 -7.85
C PRO A 44 6.17 -2.60 -6.66
N ASN A 45 7.38 -2.10 -6.90
CA ASN A 45 8.29 -1.75 -5.82
C ASN A 45 7.88 -0.41 -5.22
N GLY A 46 8.05 -0.19 -3.92
CA GLY A 46 7.76 1.12 -3.34
C GLY A 46 7.41 1.06 -1.87
N LEU A 47 6.88 2.16 -1.37
CA LEU A 47 6.27 2.23 -0.06
C LEU A 47 4.83 1.73 -0.18
N TRP A 48 4.59 0.54 0.35
CA TRP A 48 3.25 -0.03 0.44
C TRP A 48 2.45 0.64 1.54
N PHE A 49 1.16 0.88 1.29
CA PHE A 49 0.23 1.46 2.25
C PHE A 49 -1.12 0.74 2.18
N GLY A 50 -1.77 0.59 3.33
CA GLY A 50 -3.14 0.12 3.43
C GLY A 50 -4.13 1.28 3.36
N ILE A 51 -5.33 1.02 2.86
CA ILE A 51 -6.43 1.99 2.84
C ILE A 51 -7.29 1.76 4.07
N GLY A 52 -7.53 2.83 4.83
CA GLY A 52 -8.31 2.77 6.06
C GLY A 52 -7.73 1.75 7.03
N CYS A 53 -8.56 0.84 7.52
CA CYS A 53 -8.15 -0.14 8.51
C CYS A 53 -7.83 -1.52 8.00
N ALA A 54 -7.93 -1.75 6.68
CA ALA A 54 -7.72 -3.07 6.11
C ALA A 54 -6.35 -3.67 6.50
N TRP A 55 -5.30 -2.84 6.57
CA TRP A 55 -3.98 -3.32 6.98
C TRP A 55 -3.83 -3.53 8.49
N LEU A 56 -4.49 -2.72 9.31
CA LEU A 56 -4.51 -2.93 10.76
C LEU A 56 -5.29 -4.19 11.11
N ASP A 57 -6.44 -4.42 10.48
CA ASP A 57 -7.25 -5.61 10.67
C ASP A 57 -6.49 -6.87 10.22
N PHE A 58 -5.87 -6.82 9.04
CA PHE A 58 -5.00 -7.90 8.56
C PHE A 58 -3.86 -8.19 9.55
N MET A 59 -3.16 -7.15 10.02
CA MET A 59 -2.08 -7.31 11.00
C MET A 59 -2.53 -7.91 12.32
N ILE A 60 -3.67 -7.47 12.87
CA ILE A 60 -4.15 -7.93 14.18
C ILE A 60 -4.67 -9.36 14.12
N ASN A 61 -5.31 -9.74 13.00
CA ASN A 61 -6.03 -11.01 12.92
C ASN A 61 -5.22 -12.12 12.21
N GLU A 62 -4.33 -11.79 11.27
CA GLU A 62 -3.69 -12.78 10.38
C GLU A 62 -2.20 -13.02 10.67
N LEU A 63 -1.51 -12.09 11.36
CA LEU A 63 -0.07 -12.24 11.64
C LEU A 63 0.18 -12.73 13.07
N GLU A 64 0.52 -14.02 13.20
CA GLU A 64 0.82 -14.68 14.48
C GLU A 64 2.01 -14.10 15.26
N LYS A 65 2.93 -13.39 14.58
CA LYS A 65 4.05 -12.68 15.20
C LYS A 65 4.01 -11.24 14.72
N ASP A 66 4.13 -10.32 15.68
CA ASP A 66 3.99 -8.88 15.45
C ASP A 66 5.38 -8.22 15.30
N PRO A 67 5.95 -8.13 14.08
CA PRO A 67 7.19 -7.41 13.86
C PRO A 67 6.96 -5.90 13.84
N CYS A 68 5.75 -5.39 14.08
CA CYS A 68 5.39 -4.01 13.77
C CYS A 68 5.53 -3.10 14.99
N TYR A 69 6.47 -2.17 14.87
CA TYR A 69 6.78 -1.22 15.93
C TYR A 69 6.38 0.21 15.57
N TYR A 70 6.04 0.48 14.31
CA TYR A 70 5.77 1.82 13.83
C TYR A 70 4.59 1.83 12.86
N ILE A 71 3.64 2.73 13.10
CA ILE A 71 2.51 3.00 12.21
C ILE A 71 2.59 4.46 11.77
N TYR A 72 2.63 4.64 10.46
CA TYR A 72 2.72 5.92 9.81
C TYR A 72 1.47 6.25 9.02
N GLN A 73 1.00 7.49 9.11
CA GLN A 73 0.07 8.05 8.14
C GLN A 73 0.84 8.47 6.88
N VAL A 74 0.35 8.04 5.72
CA VAL A 74 0.88 8.40 4.40
C VAL A 74 -0.02 9.45 3.75
N ILE A 75 0.52 10.63 3.50
CA ILE A 75 -0.17 11.71 2.79
C ILE A 75 0.55 11.89 1.46
N ALA A 76 -0.15 11.55 0.37
CA ALA A 76 0.38 11.63 -0.97
C ALA A 76 -0.52 12.55 -1.79
N ASN A 77 0.07 13.63 -2.29
CA ASN A 77 -0.59 14.59 -3.19
C ASN A 77 -0.18 14.35 -4.66
N ASN A 78 0.70 13.37 -4.90
CA ASN A 78 1.15 12.99 -6.23
C ASN A 78 -0.01 12.48 -7.12
N GLU A 79 0.29 12.39 -8.42
CA GLU A 79 -0.57 11.74 -9.40
C GLU A 79 -0.57 10.20 -9.21
N MET A 80 -1.55 9.71 -8.47
CA MET A 80 -1.76 8.29 -8.18
C MET A 80 -2.85 7.72 -9.10
N LYS A 81 -2.64 6.54 -9.70
CA LYS A 81 -3.76 5.79 -10.31
C LYS A 81 -4.62 5.25 -9.18
N LYS A 82 -5.89 5.64 -9.14
CA LYS A 82 -6.88 5.13 -8.19
C LYS A 82 -7.80 4.17 -8.92
N ILE A 83 -8.02 3.00 -8.33
CA ILE A 83 -8.92 1.96 -8.83
C ILE A 83 -9.87 1.62 -7.69
N LYS A 84 -11.15 1.93 -7.85
CA LYS A 84 -12.19 1.80 -6.81
C LYS A 84 -13.28 0.79 -7.16
N SER A 85 -13.21 0.20 -8.35
CA SER A 85 -14.16 -0.79 -8.82
C SER A 85 -13.49 -1.78 -9.76
N MET A 86 -14.14 -2.92 -9.97
CA MET A 86 -13.70 -3.90 -10.96
C MET A 86 -13.76 -3.35 -12.39
N GLU A 87 -14.72 -2.48 -12.71
CA GLU A 87 -14.78 -1.79 -14.01
C GLU A 87 -13.56 -0.88 -14.24
N GLU A 88 -13.15 -0.12 -13.21
CA GLU A 88 -11.93 0.68 -13.26
C GLU A 88 -10.66 -0.18 -13.36
N MET A 89 -10.68 -1.38 -12.76
CA MET A 89 -9.61 -2.36 -12.88
C MET A 89 -9.48 -2.88 -14.31
N THR A 90 -10.59 -3.30 -14.93
CA THR A 90 -10.60 -3.73 -16.34
C THR A 90 -10.13 -2.61 -17.26
N LYS A 91 -10.59 -1.37 -17.06
CA LYS A 91 -10.11 -0.21 -17.83
C LYS A 91 -8.61 0.04 -17.65
N PHE A 92 -8.10 -0.11 -16.44
CA PHE A 92 -6.67 0.01 -16.19
C PHE A 92 -5.87 -1.10 -16.88
N ASP A 93 -6.39 -2.32 -16.87
CA ASP A 93 -5.76 -3.43 -17.59
C ASP A 93 -5.75 -3.16 -19.08
N ASP A 94 -6.85 -2.71 -19.68
CA ASP A 94 -6.89 -2.30 -21.09
C ASP A 94 -5.87 -1.17 -21.38
N GLU A 95 -5.78 -0.14 -20.53
CA GLU A 95 -4.81 0.96 -20.68
C GLU A 95 -3.33 0.49 -20.68
N ILE A 96 -3.03 -0.63 -20.01
CA ILE A 96 -1.68 -1.17 -19.88
C ILE A 96 -1.42 -2.31 -20.87
N ILE A 97 -2.45 -3.07 -21.24
CA ILE A 97 -2.43 -4.20 -22.20
C ILE A 97 -2.46 -3.68 -23.66
N ASP A 98 -3.23 -2.64 -23.96
CA ASP A 98 -3.40 -2.09 -25.33
C ASP A 98 -2.13 -1.40 -25.88
N GLY A 99 -1.06 -1.31 -25.08
CA GLY A 99 0.26 -0.87 -25.52
C GLY A 99 1.32 -1.97 -25.63
N HIS A 100 1.15 -3.09 -24.91
CA HIS A 100 2.17 -4.11 -24.76
C HIS A 100 1.52 -5.48 -24.58
N LYS A 101 1.93 -6.44 -25.42
CA LYS A 101 1.61 -7.86 -25.30
C LYS A 101 1.95 -8.38 -23.89
N VAL A 102 1.06 -8.20 -22.93
CA VAL A 102 0.96 -9.11 -21.79
C VAL A 102 0.60 -10.42 -22.47
N GLN A 103 1.54 -11.36 -22.52
CA GLN A 103 1.17 -12.70 -22.96
C GLN A 103 0.01 -13.11 -22.05
N LYS A 104 -1.11 -13.52 -22.63
CA LYS A 104 -2.35 -13.89 -21.91
C LYS A 104 -2.13 -14.90 -20.78
N ASP A 105 -0.94 -15.51 -20.73
CA ASP A 105 -0.51 -16.51 -19.77
C ASP A 105 0.39 -15.98 -18.63
N GLU A 106 0.68 -14.67 -18.58
CA GLU A 106 1.53 -14.09 -17.53
C GLU A 106 0.75 -13.11 -16.64
N TRP A 107 0.56 -13.49 -15.37
CA TRP A 107 -0.11 -12.73 -14.31
C TRP A 107 0.74 -11.51 -13.83
N LYS A 108 1.40 -10.80 -14.74
CA LYS A 108 2.45 -9.81 -14.45
C LYS A 108 2.21 -8.50 -15.19
N ILE A 109 2.49 -7.39 -14.51
CA ILE A 109 2.30 -6.04 -15.05
C ILE A 109 3.63 -5.37 -15.42
N ASP A 110 3.58 -4.55 -16.48
CA ASP A 110 4.63 -3.57 -16.80
C ASP A 110 4.54 -2.31 -15.95
N TRP A 111 4.97 -2.48 -14.69
CA TRP A 111 5.06 -1.38 -13.73
C TRP A 111 6.02 -0.29 -14.18
N LYS A 112 7.01 -0.60 -15.04
CA LYS A 112 7.90 0.42 -15.62
C LYS A 112 7.13 1.35 -16.54
N THR A 113 6.17 0.84 -17.30
CA THR A 113 5.27 1.66 -18.14
C THR A 113 4.25 2.41 -17.29
N VAL A 114 3.64 1.77 -16.29
CA VAL A 114 2.74 2.43 -15.33
C VAL A 114 3.43 3.62 -14.65
N ALA A 115 4.68 3.45 -14.19
CA ALA A 115 5.44 4.49 -13.48
C ALA A 115 5.88 5.69 -14.33
N LYS A 116 5.72 5.62 -15.65
CA LYS A 116 5.89 6.80 -16.53
C LYS A 116 4.72 7.76 -16.39
N LYS A 117 3.51 7.24 -16.16
CA LYS A 117 2.27 8.00 -16.06
C LYS A 117 1.94 8.39 -14.62
N TYR A 118 2.17 7.46 -13.69
CA TYR A 118 1.77 7.63 -12.30
C TYR A 118 2.95 7.57 -11.34
N ASP A 119 2.78 8.17 -10.17
CA ASP A 119 3.76 8.20 -9.08
C ASP A 119 3.51 7.11 -8.03
N GLY A 120 2.36 6.46 -8.15
CA GLY A 120 1.95 5.27 -7.41
C GLY A 120 0.58 4.78 -7.86
N ILE A 121 0.10 3.72 -7.21
CA ILE A 121 -1.22 3.14 -7.42
C ILE A 121 -1.93 2.97 -6.07
N GLU A 122 -3.24 3.11 -6.08
CA GLU A 122 -4.16 2.90 -4.95
C GLU A 122 -5.32 2.04 -5.44
N ILE A 123 -5.52 0.88 -4.84
CA ILE A 123 -6.55 -0.07 -5.21
C ILE A 123 -7.47 -0.28 -4.01
N ASP A 124 -8.67 0.30 -4.12
CA ASP A 124 -9.74 0.23 -3.12
C ASP A 124 -10.81 -0.78 -3.56
N VAL A 125 -10.36 -2.00 -3.79
CA VAL A 125 -11.17 -3.13 -4.23
C VAL A 125 -10.77 -4.35 -3.40
N THR A 126 -11.73 -5.10 -2.90
CA THR A 126 -11.49 -6.34 -2.15
C THR A 126 -11.43 -7.53 -3.11
N LYS A 127 -10.70 -8.58 -2.75
CA LYS A 127 -10.67 -9.82 -3.52
C LYS A 127 -12.04 -10.46 -3.67
N ASP A 128 -12.92 -10.32 -2.68
CA ASP A 128 -14.27 -10.90 -2.72
C ASP A 128 -15.03 -10.44 -3.99
N LYS A 129 -14.96 -9.15 -4.31
CA LYS A 129 -15.56 -8.58 -5.54
C LYS A 129 -14.93 -9.12 -6.82
N PHE A 130 -13.65 -9.50 -6.76
CA PHE A 130 -12.94 -10.09 -7.89
C PHE A 130 -13.34 -11.57 -8.10
N TYR A 131 -13.74 -12.29 -7.05
CA TYR A 131 -14.25 -13.67 -7.14
C TYR A 131 -15.73 -13.78 -7.53
N GLU A 132 -16.51 -12.71 -7.36
CA GLU A 132 -17.94 -12.68 -7.70
C GLU A 132 -18.19 -12.86 -9.22
N ASP A 133 -17.23 -12.52 -10.08
CA ASP A 133 -17.36 -12.66 -11.53
C ASP A 133 -16.10 -13.28 -12.17
N SER A 134 -16.29 -14.47 -12.76
CA SER A 134 -15.25 -15.20 -13.48
C SER A 134 -14.60 -14.42 -14.63
N ASN A 135 -15.28 -13.43 -15.20
CA ASN A 135 -14.72 -12.56 -16.24
C ASN A 135 -13.58 -11.72 -15.67
N TYR A 136 -13.77 -11.11 -14.49
CA TYR A 136 -12.71 -10.35 -13.83
C TYR A 136 -11.54 -11.23 -13.44
N TYR A 137 -11.83 -12.45 -12.96
CA TYR A 137 -10.78 -13.43 -12.66
C TYR A 137 -9.86 -13.68 -13.87
N SER A 138 -10.44 -13.86 -15.06
CA SER A 138 -9.67 -14.12 -16.28
C SER A 138 -8.90 -12.90 -16.80
N GLN A 139 -9.40 -11.69 -16.55
CA GLN A 139 -8.85 -10.44 -17.11
C GLN A 139 -7.81 -9.80 -16.19
N ASN A 140 -8.03 -9.82 -14.87
CA ASN A 140 -7.22 -9.09 -13.89
C ASN A 140 -6.37 -10.04 -13.02
N GLN A 141 -5.82 -11.12 -13.60
CA GLN A 141 -5.11 -12.17 -12.87
C GLN A 141 -3.94 -11.69 -12.01
N TRP A 142 -3.28 -10.59 -12.40
CA TRP A 142 -2.20 -9.99 -11.60
C TRP A 142 -2.68 -9.53 -10.21
N PHE A 143 -3.96 -9.16 -10.08
CA PHE A 143 -4.58 -8.72 -8.84
C PHE A 143 -4.85 -9.88 -7.87
N TRP A 144 -4.76 -11.13 -8.32
CA TRP A 144 -4.96 -12.34 -7.49
C TRP A 144 -4.19 -12.31 -6.17
N THR A 145 -3.01 -11.70 -6.18
CA THR A 145 -2.07 -11.71 -5.07
C THR A 145 -2.28 -10.54 -4.10
N TRP A 146 -3.26 -9.66 -4.35
CA TRP A 146 -3.48 -8.42 -3.62
C TRP A 146 -4.51 -8.55 -2.50
N ASP A 147 -4.09 -8.96 -1.30
CA ASP A 147 -5.00 -9.44 -0.22
C ASP A 147 -5.98 -8.41 0.32
N ILE A 148 -5.59 -7.14 0.37
CA ILE A 148 -6.35 -6.08 1.03
C ILE A 148 -6.37 -4.78 0.22
N PRO A 149 -7.40 -3.93 0.37
CA PRO A 149 -7.39 -2.56 -0.12
C PRO A 149 -6.12 -1.82 0.30
N SER A 150 -5.28 -1.53 -0.68
CA SER A 150 -3.92 -1.03 -0.46
C SER A 150 -3.34 -0.41 -1.73
N GLY A 151 -2.14 0.13 -1.62
CA GLY A 151 -1.44 0.79 -2.70
C GLY A 151 0.06 0.80 -2.51
N ALA A 152 0.75 1.29 -3.52
CA ALA A 152 2.20 1.45 -3.49
C ALA A 152 2.59 2.79 -4.11
N ILE A 153 3.47 3.52 -3.43
CA ILE A 153 4.05 4.77 -3.92
C ILE A 153 5.50 4.53 -4.31
N TRP A 154 5.90 4.98 -5.50
CA TRP A 154 7.27 4.83 -5.99
C TRP A 154 7.97 6.12 -6.39
N LYS A 155 7.26 7.25 -6.46
CA LYS A 155 7.87 8.59 -6.47
C LYS A 155 7.38 9.36 -5.26
N PHE A 156 8.28 10.07 -4.58
CA PHE A 156 8.05 10.68 -3.27
C PHE A 156 8.24 12.20 -3.29
N ASN A 157 8.04 12.83 -4.44
CA ASN A 157 8.27 14.26 -4.60
C ASN A 157 7.29 15.11 -3.75
N ASP A 158 6.03 14.68 -3.60
CA ASP A 158 5.02 15.32 -2.76
C ASP A 158 4.32 14.28 -1.85
N VAL A 159 5.15 13.61 -1.04
CA VAL A 159 4.72 12.62 -0.05
C VAL A 159 5.22 12.99 1.33
N ILE A 160 4.29 13.07 2.28
CA ILE A 160 4.56 13.28 3.69
C ILE A 160 4.22 11.99 4.44
N ILE A 161 5.12 11.59 5.33
CA ILE A 161 4.89 10.47 6.24
C ILE A 161 4.91 11.01 7.67
N ARG A 162 3.87 10.70 8.45
CA ARG A 162 3.73 11.13 9.84
C ARG A 162 3.72 9.90 10.73
N LEU A 163 4.59 9.84 11.73
CA LEU A 163 4.56 8.76 12.70
C LEU A 163 3.37 9.02 13.63
N ILE A 164 2.41 8.09 13.64
CA ILE A 164 1.20 8.21 14.46
C ILE A 164 1.28 7.30 15.68
N PHE A 165 1.81 6.09 15.53
CA PHE A 165 1.96 5.16 16.65
C PHE A 165 3.32 4.49 16.66
N GLN A 166 3.85 4.28 17.86
CA GLN A 166 5.05 3.51 18.12
C GLN A 166 4.77 2.47 19.20
N LYS A 167 5.22 1.23 19.00
CA LYS A 167 5.17 0.17 20.01
C LYS A 167 6.49 0.12 20.79
N LYS A 168 6.41 0.08 22.11
CA LYS A 168 7.54 -0.18 23.03
C LYS A 168 7.08 -1.15 24.10
N ASP A 169 7.85 -2.20 24.36
CA ASP A 169 7.52 -3.22 25.38
C ASP A 169 6.08 -3.76 25.23
N ASN A 170 5.68 -4.04 23.99
CA ASN A 170 4.33 -4.47 23.59
C ASN A 170 3.19 -3.47 23.85
N ILE A 171 3.50 -2.23 24.21
CA ILE A 171 2.51 -1.17 24.44
C ILE A 171 2.55 -0.16 23.30
N TRP A 172 1.39 0.21 22.77
CA TRP A 172 1.26 1.27 21.77
C TRP A 172 1.22 2.64 22.41
N TYR A 173 1.96 3.55 21.80
CA TYR A 173 2.03 4.96 22.16
C TYR A 173 1.68 5.81 20.94
N GLN A 174 0.77 6.76 21.12
CA GLN A 174 0.51 7.78 20.13
C GLN A 174 1.62 8.82 20.12
N VAL A 175 2.13 9.06 18.93
CA VAL A 175 3.15 10.03 18.57
C VAL A 175 2.50 10.97 17.56
N ASN A 176 2.66 12.29 17.70
CA ASN A 176 2.17 13.24 16.70
C ASN A 176 3.37 13.92 16.03
N ASP A 177 4.39 13.11 15.71
CA ASP A 177 5.63 13.61 15.11
C ASP A 177 5.49 13.59 13.58
N VAL A 178 5.61 14.77 12.98
CA VAL A 178 5.66 14.94 11.53
C VAL A 178 7.12 14.78 11.10
N ILE A 179 7.39 13.85 10.19
CA ILE A 179 8.72 13.68 9.60
C ILE A 179 8.67 14.27 8.17
N PRO A 180 8.97 15.56 7.96
CA PRO A 180 9.05 16.13 6.62
C PRO A 180 10.32 15.62 5.91
N TYR A 181 10.15 15.22 4.64
CA TYR A 181 11.20 14.91 3.67
C TYR A 181 12.44 14.21 4.19
N VAL A 182 12.49 12.90 4.02
CA VAL A 182 13.76 12.20 4.24
C VAL A 182 14.17 11.39 3.01
N ARG A 183 15.46 11.41 2.63
CA ARG A 183 16.00 11.00 1.29
C ARG A 183 16.64 9.57 1.13
N TYR A 184 15.94 8.43 1.05
CA TYR A 184 16.30 6.95 0.86
C TYR A 184 17.51 6.32 0.11
N GLN A 185 18.63 5.85 0.69
CA GLN A 185 19.57 4.96 -0.03
C GLN A 185 19.42 3.48 0.38
N PHE A 186 18.89 2.63 -0.50
CA PHE A 186 18.95 1.17 -0.28
C PHE A 186 20.41 0.70 -0.32
N THR A 187 20.92 0.21 0.81
CA THR A 187 22.02 -0.74 0.81
C THR A 187 21.39 -2.13 0.89
N LYS A 188 21.49 -2.89 -0.21
CA LYS A 188 21.27 -4.35 -0.16
C LYS A 188 22.13 -4.92 0.97
N LYS A 189 21.54 -5.74 1.84
CA LYS A 189 22.28 -6.83 2.46
C LYS A 189 22.43 -7.94 1.43
#